data_AF-A0A952L4Q8-F1
#
_entry.id   AF-A0A952L4Q8-F1
#
_cell.length_a   1.000
_cell.length_b   1.000
_cell.length_c   1.000
_cell.angle_alpha   90.00
_cell.angle_beta   90.00
_cell.angle_gamma   90.00
#
_symmetry.space_group_name_H-M   'P 1'
#
loop_
_entity.id
_entity.type
_entity.pdbx_description
1 polymer ?
#
loop_
_entity_poly.entity_id
_entity_poly.type
_entity_poly.pdbx_seq_one_letter_code
_entity_poly.pdbx_strand_id
1 'polypeptide(L)'
;MAPAIAAELTVRVTDAAGHPVTDAVVTLRPTGAAAPAPPPGSGFRVEQRNIKFSPFVLVVPQGSVVAFPNLDTVKHHVYSFSPTKRFELKLFARGEPRSVTFDRPGIVAVGCTPAASRAA
;
A
#
# COMPACT_ATOMS: atom_id res chain seq x y z
N MET A 1 6.62 -39.72 12.90
CA MET A 1 6.20 -38.43 12.31
C MET A 1 5.06 -37.90 13.18
N ALA A 2 5.24 -36.77 13.87
CA ALA A 2 4.19 -36.21 14.70
C ALA A 2 3.09 -35.60 13.80
N PRO A 3 1.81 -35.70 14.16
CA PRO A 3 0.73 -35.10 13.39
C PRO A 3 0.84 -33.58 13.42
N ALA A 4 0.57 -32.94 12.28
CA ALA A 4 0.39 -31.48 12.23
C ALA A 4 -1.00 -31.15 12.77
N ILE A 5 -1.07 -30.18 13.69
CA ILE A 5 -2.32 -29.68 14.26
C ILE A 5 -2.62 -28.33 13.62
N ALA A 6 -3.84 -28.13 13.14
CA ALA A 6 -4.33 -26.87 12.62
C ALA A 6 -5.51 -26.38 13.46
N ALA A 7 -5.60 -25.07 13.68
CA ALA A 7 -6.72 -24.42 14.35
C ALA A 7 -7.24 -23.28 13.48
N GLU A 8 -8.55 -23.05 13.50
CA GLU A 8 -9.18 -21.94 12.80
C GLU A 8 -9.07 -20.66 13.64
N LEU A 9 -8.75 -19.53 12.97
CA LEU A 9 -8.79 -18.21 13.57
C LEU A 9 -9.71 -17.30 12.76
N THR A 10 -10.82 -16.88 13.37
CA THR A 10 -11.71 -15.85 12.81
C THR A 10 -11.43 -14.51 13.46
N VAL A 11 -11.14 -13.48 12.65
CA VAL A 11 -10.94 -12.10 13.12
C VAL A 11 -12.02 -11.20 12.54
N ARG A 12 -12.75 -10.48 13.39
CA ARG A 12 -13.70 -9.42 13.01
C ARG A 12 -13.18 -8.10 13.55
N VAL A 13 -13.05 -7.10 12.65
CA VAL A 13 -12.60 -5.76 13.01
C VAL A 13 -13.79 -4.81 12.86
N THR A 14 -14.25 -4.26 13.97
CA THR A 14 -15.41 -3.36 14.02
C THR A 14 -15.09 -2.07 14.79
N ASP A 15 -15.81 -1.00 14.48
CA ASP A 15 -15.77 0.24 15.25
C ASP A 15 -16.59 0.13 16.57
N ALA A 16 -16.68 1.23 17.31
CA ALA A 16 -17.43 1.29 18.58
C ALA A 16 -18.95 1.09 18.40
N ALA A 17 -19.48 1.31 17.20
CA ALA A 17 -20.89 1.10 16.86
C ALA A 17 -21.17 -0.31 16.31
N GLY A 18 -20.14 -1.14 16.15
CA GLY A 18 -20.24 -2.51 15.60
C GLY A 18 -20.18 -2.58 14.08
N HIS A 19 -19.90 -1.48 13.37
CA HIS A 19 -19.74 -1.51 11.91
C HIS A 19 -18.37 -2.06 11.50
N PRO A 20 -18.28 -2.80 10.38
CA PRO A 20 -16.99 -3.26 9.87
C PRO A 20 -16.03 -2.11 9.58
N VAL A 21 -14.78 -2.24 10.02
CA VAL A 21 -13.71 -1.29 9.66
C VAL A 21 -13.21 -1.62 8.25
N THR A 22 -13.42 -0.71 7.30
CA THR A 22 -12.91 -0.85 5.94
C THR A 22 -11.39 -0.71 5.90
N ASP A 23 -10.75 -1.39 4.96
CA ASP A 23 -9.29 -1.35 4.74
C ASP A 23 -8.44 -1.78 5.96
N ALA A 24 -9.05 -2.50 6.92
CA ALA A 24 -8.33 -3.05 8.07
C ALA A 24 -7.31 -4.11 7.63
N VAL A 25 -6.07 -3.99 8.11
CA VAL A 25 -5.02 -4.98 7.91
C VAL A 25 -4.74 -5.69 9.22
N VAL A 26 -4.89 -7.02 9.20
CA VAL A 26 -4.56 -7.89 10.35
C VAL A 26 -3.28 -8.64 10.03
N THR A 27 -2.27 -8.51 10.89
CA THR A 27 -1.01 -9.25 10.77
C THR A 27 -0.88 -10.29 11.88
N LEU A 28 -0.58 -11.53 11.50
CA LEU A 28 -0.26 -12.59 12.46
C LEU A 28 1.26 -12.71 12.59
N ARG A 29 1.75 -12.82 13.82
CA ARG A 29 3.16 -13.05 14.12
C ARG A 29 3.30 -14.37 14.87
N PRO A 30 4.05 -15.35 14.34
CA PRO A 30 4.32 -16.59 15.06
C PRO A 30 5.00 -16.31 16.40
N THR A 31 4.61 -17.03 17.44
CA THR A 31 5.28 -17.00 18.76
C THR A 31 6.51 -17.90 18.82
N GLY A 32 6.65 -18.84 17.86
CA GLY A 32 7.80 -19.73 17.70
C GLY A 32 8.75 -19.28 16.60
N ALA A 33 9.31 -20.24 15.86
CA ALA A 33 10.17 -19.93 14.71
C ALA A 33 9.44 -19.01 13.72
N ALA A 34 10.15 -17.97 13.26
CA ALA A 34 9.61 -17.06 12.27
C ALA A 34 9.24 -17.83 10.99
N ALA A 35 8.05 -17.57 10.46
CA ALA A 35 7.71 -18.03 9.13
C ALA A 35 8.69 -17.40 8.12
N PRO A 36 9.10 -18.12 7.07
CA PRO A 36 9.88 -17.54 5.99
C PRO A 36 9.18 -16.29 5.45
N ALA A 37 9.96 -15.22 5.22
CA ALA A 37 9.42 -14.03 4.59
C ALA A 37 8.90 -14.38 3.18
N PRO A 38 7.71 -13.89 2.78
CA PRO A 38 7.26 -14.05 1.41
C PRO A 38 8.27 -13.38 0.47
N PRO A 39 8.52 -13.97 -0.72
CA PRO A 39 9.45 -13.38 -1.68
C PRO A 39 8.93 -12.01 -2.16
N PRO A 40 9.83 -11.09 -2.56
CA PRO A 40 9.42 -9.85 -3.22
C PRO A 40 8.57 -10.15 -4.45
N GLY A 41 7.49 -9.38 -4.64
CA GLY A 41 6.59 -9.53 -5.77
C GLY A 41 6.65 -8.36 -6.76
N SER A 42 6.05 -8.57 -7.92
CA SER A 42 5.82 -7.57 -8.96
C SER A 42 4.32 -7.42 -9.25
N GLY A 43 3.94 -6.41 -10.04
CA GLY A 43 2.55 -6.18 -10.42
C GLY A 43 1.72 -5.39 -9.40
N PHE A 44 2.31 -4.98 -8.28
CA PHE A 44 1.67 -4.10 -7.30
C PHE A 44 1.47 -2.69 -7.86
N ARG A 45 0.26 -2.15 -7.71
CA ARG A 45 -0.11 -0.84 -8.23
C ARG A 45 -0.99 -0.09 -7.23
N VAL A 46 -0.73 1.21 -7.07
CA VAL A 46 -1.62 2.16 -6.39
C VAL A 46 -1.94 3.28 -7.38
N GLU A 47 -3.12 3.22 -7.95
CA GLU A 47 -3.55 4.10 -9.03
C GLU A 47 -4.06 5.42 -8.49
N GLN A 48 -3.79 6.54 -9.17
CA GLN A 48 -4.52 7.79 -8.94
C GLN A 48 -5.71 7.82 -9.90
N ARG A 49 -6.93 7.77 -9.36
CA ARG A 49 -8.18 7.83 -10.12
C ARG A 49 -9.23 8.59 -9.33
N ASN A 50 -9.94 9.48 -9.98
CA ASN A 50 -10.94 10.36 -9.37
C ASN A 50 -10.35 11.17 -8.21
N ILE A 51 -9.09 11.62 -8.34
CA ILE A 51 -8.35 12.40 -7.33
C ILE A 51 -8.18 11.61 -6.01
N LYS A 52 -8.13 10.28 -6.10
CA LYS A 52 -7.96 9.37 -4.96
C LYS A 52 -6.99 8.25 -5.32
N PHE A 53 -6.42 7.62 -4.30
CA PHE A 53 -5.68 6.37 -4.48
C PHE A 53 -6.61 5.17 -4.55
N SER A 54 -6.29 4.23 -5.43
CA SER A 54 -6.98 2.95 -5.58
C SER A 54 -5.96 1.82 -5.78
N PRO A 55 -5.89 0.82 -4.89
CA PRO A 55 -6.63 0.71 -3.64
C PRO A 55 -6.17 1.77 -2.61
N PHE A 56 -7.00 2.00 -1.58
CA PHE A 56 -6.65 2.92 -0.49
C PHE A 56 -5.55 2.34 0.42
N VAL A 57 -5.61 1.03 0.69
CA VAL A 57 -4.58 0.28 1.40
C VAL A 57 -4.06 -0.85 0.51
N LEU A 58 -2.74 -0.99 0.44
CA LEU A 58 -2.06 -2.07 -0.26
C LEU A 58 -1.00 -2.71 0.67
N VAL A 59 -1.07 -4.02 0.83
CA VAL A 59 -0.07 -4.81 1.58
C VAL A 59 0.85 -5.49 0.57
N VAL A 60 2.17 -5.30 0.73
CA VAL A 60 3.17 -5.90 -0.14
C VAL A 60 4.30 -6.56 0.66
N PRO A 61 4.91 -7.65 0.17
CA PRO A 61 6.14 -8.20 0.74
C PRO A 61 7.28 -7.16 0.75
N GLN A 62 8.16 -7.25 1.74
CA GLN A 62 9.40 -6.47 1.75
C GLN A 62 10.21 -6.72 0.45
N GLY A 63 10.79 -5.65 -0.10
CA GLY A 63 11.53 -5.66 -1.36
C GLY A 63 10.66 -5.49 -2.60
N SER A 64 9.33 -5.48 -2.47
CA SER A 64 8.43 -5.36 -3.62
C SER A 64 8.49 -3.97 -4.27
N VAL A 65 8.23 -3.94 -5.57
CA VAL A 65 8.13 -2.69 -6.36
C VAL A 65 6.66 -2.37 -6.59
N VAL A 66 6.23 -1.16 -6.20
CA VAL A 66 4.87 -0.67 -6.40
C VAL A 66 4.88 0.44 -7.43
N ALA A 67 4.03 0.30 -8.46
CA ALA A 67 3.81 1.34 -9.46
C ALA A 67 2.67 2.28 -9.04
N PHE A 68 2.81 3.56 -9.36
CA PHE A 68 1.84 4.61 -9.08
C PHE A 68 1.34 5.21 -10.41
N PRO A 69 0.51 4.50 -11.20
CA PRO A 69 -0.01 5.04 -12.44
C PRO A 69 -0.97 6.20 -12.15
N ASN A 70 -0.80 7.30 -12.87
CA ASN A 70 -1.78 8.37 -12.90
C ASN A 70 -2.86 8.04 -13.94
N LEU A 71 -4.11 7.83 -13.51
CA LEU A 71 -5.27 7.64 -14.38
C LEU A 71 -6.20 8.86 -14.36
N ASP A 72 -5.83 9.94 -13.71
CA ASP A 72 -6.53 11.21 -13.78
C ASP A 72 -6.04 12.05 -14.97
N THR A 73 -6.79 13.10 -15.30
CA THR A 73 -6.39 14.06 -16.36
C THR A 73 -5.42 15.11 -15.85
N VAL A 74 -5.45 15.38 -14.53
CA VAL A 74 -4.52 16.29 -13.87
C VAL A 74 -3.21 15.59 -13.56
N LYS A 75 -2.12 16.36 -13.50
CA LYS A 75 -0.82 15.85 -13.04
C LYS A 75 -0.83 15.76 -11.52
N HIS A 76 -0.23 14.70 -10.97
CA HIS A 76 -0.10 14.51 -9.53
C HIS A 76 1.37 14.51 -9.11
N HIS A 77 1.64 15.11 -7.96
CA HIS A 77 2.84 14.87 -7.18
C HIS A 77 2.50 13.86 -6.07
N VAL A 78 3.12 12.68 -6.08
CA VAL A 78 2.93 11.63 -5.05
C VAL A 78 4.14 11.58 -4.14
N TYR A 79 3.92 11.51 -2.83
CA TYR A 79 5.01 11.58 -1.85
C TYR A 79 4.71 10.78 -0.58
N SER A 80 5.77 10.50 0.18
CA SER A 80 5.69 10.00 1.56
C SER A 80 6.79 10.63 2.40
N PHE A 81 6.44 11.03 3.62
CA PHE A 81 7.40 11.46 4.64
C PHE A 81 7.63 10.42 5.73
N SER A 82 6.98 9.25 5.61
CA SER A 82 7.05 8.17 6.59
C SER A 82 8.51 7.75 6.81
N PRO A 83 8.96 7.56 8.07
CA PRO A 83 10.30 7.07 8.36
C PRO A 83 10.60 5.71 7.69
N THR A 84 9.58 4.88 7.47
CA THR A 84 9.65 3.59 6.78
C THR A 84 10.05 3.72 5.30
N LYS A 85 9.64 4.79 4.63
CA LYS A 85 10.04 5.09 3.25
C LYS A 85 9.71 6.55 2.91
N ARG A 86 10.75 7.37 2.75
CA ARG A 86 10.63 8.73 2.21
C ARG A 86 10.85 8.72 0.71
N PHE A 87 9.99 9.39 -0.05
CA PHE A 87 10.14 9.54 -1.49
C PHE A 87 9.25 10.68 -2.03
N GLU A 88 9.59 11.16 -3.22
CA GLU A 88 8.80 12.13 -3.99
C GLU A 88 8.81 11.73 -5.48
N LEU A 89 7.63 11.60 -6.06
CA LEU A 89 7.40 11.37 -7.48
C LEU A 89 6.86 12.66 -8.09
N LYS A 90 7.78 13.52 -8.55
CA LYS A 90 7.48 14.84 -9.12
C LYS A 90 6.38 14.77 -10.18
N LEU A 91 5.59 15.85 -10.27
CA LEU A 91 4.42 15.97 -11.14
C LEU A 91 4.50 15.18 -12.46
N PHE A 92 3.67 14.14 -12.57
CA PHE A 92 3.60 13.30 -13.76
C PHE A 92 2.16 13.12 -14.27
N ALA A 93 2.04 13.02 -15.60
CA ALA A 93 0.76 12.92 -16.29
C ALA A 93 0.34 11.44 -16.46
N ARG A 94 -0.89 11.25 -16.96
CA ARG A 94 -1.36 9.95 -17.40
C ARG A 94 -0.41 9.33 -18.44
N GLY A 95 -0.15 8.03 -18.31
CA GLY A 95 0.71 7.27 -19.23
C GLY A 95 2.18 7.19 -18.81
N GLU A 96 2.58 7.89 -17.73
CA GLU A 96 3.94 7.83 -17.17
C GLU A 96 3.97 7.16 -15.79
N PRO A 97 3.78 5.83 -15.69
CA PRO A 97 3.84 5.16 -14.40
C PRO A 97 5.22 5.33 -13.76
N ARG A 98 5.23 5.76 -12.51
CA ARG A 98 6.43 5.83 -11.67
C ARG A 98 6.38 4.71 -10.63
N SER A 99 7.53 4.19 -10.22
CA SER A 99 7.60 3.07 -9.27
C SER A 99 8.51 3.36 -8.09
N VAL A 100 8.18 2.77 -6.95
CA VAL A 100 8.98 2.84 -5.72
C VAL A 100 9.17 1.43 -5.16
N THR A 101 10.40 1.10 -4.78
CA THR A 101 10.73 -0.17 -4.08
C THR A 101 10.54 -0.01 -2.58
N PHE A 102 9.82 -0.94 -1.94
CA PHE A 102 9.53 -0.93 -0.50
C PHE A 102 10.38 -1.97 0.22
N ASP A 103 11.59 -1.59 0.59
CA ASP A 103 12.66 -2.45 1.09
C ASP A 103 12.70 -2.61 2.61
N ARG A 104 11.82 -1.93 3.35
CA ARG A 104 11.74 -1.99 4.81
C ARG A 104 10.32 -2.29 5.30
N PRO A 105 10.14 -3.21 6.27
CA PRO A 105 8.84 -3.46 6.87
C PRO A 105 8.32 -2.25 7.63
N GLY A 106 7.03 -1.96 7.49
CA GLY A 106 6.35 -0.92 8.25
C GLY A 106 5.25 -0.23 7.44
N ILE A 107 4.56 0.69 8.10
CA ILE A 107 3.51 1.49 7.46
C ILE A 107 4.15 2.65 6.69
N VAL A 108 3.66 2.88 5.47
CA VAL A 108 4.03 4.03 4.64
C VAL A 108 2.75 4.79 4.29
N ALA A 109 2.55 5.93 4.94
CA ALA A 109 1.50 6.87 4.56
C ALA A 109 1.91 7.63 3.29
N VAL A 110 1.04 7.60 2.28
CA VAL A 110 1.27 8.21 0.96
C VAL A 110 0.26 9.34 0.75
N GLY A 111 0.73 10.49 0.30
CA GLY A 111 -0.09 11.64 -0.09
C GLY A 111 0.05 11.97 -1.58
N CYS A 112 -0.90 12.73 -2.11
CA CYS A 112 -0.72 13.41 -3.38
C CYS A 112 -1.23 14.85 -3.36
N THR A 113 -0.64 15.70 -4.20
CA THR A 113 -1.17 17.03 -4.51
C THR A 113 -1.37 17.16 -6.02
N PRO A 114 -2.58 17.47 -6.50
CA PRO A 114 -2.78 17.78 -7.91
C PRO A 114 -2.09 19.11 -8.25
N ALA A 115 -1.58 19.22 -9.48
CA ALA A 115 -1.26 20.55 -9.99
C ALA A 115 -2.54 21.39 -10.04
N ALA A 116 -2.50 22.61 -9.50
CA ALA A 116 -3.49 23.60 -9.84
C ALA A 116 -3.49 23.77 -11.37
N SER A 117 -4.65 23.67 -12.02
CA SER A 117 -4.77 24.09 -13.41
C SER A 117 -4.40 25.57 -13.45
N ARG A 118 -3.27 25.91 -14.07
CA ARG A 118 -3.17 27.27 -14.63
C ARG A 118 -4.22 27.30 -15.74
N ALA A 119 -5.38 27.89 -15.45
CA ALA A 119 -6.22 28.44 -16.49
C ALA A 119 -5.32 29.46 -17.21
N ALA A 120 -4.98 29.14 -18.46
CA ALA A 120 -4.51 30.13 -19.42
C ALA A 120 -5.74 30.84 -19.99
#